data_AF-A0A7J8KIC0-F1
#
_entry.id   AF-A0A7J8KIC0-F1
#
_cell.length_a   1.000
_cell.length_b   1.000
_cell.length_c   1.000
_cell.angle_alpha   90.00
_cell.angle_beta   90.00
_cell.angle_gamma   90.00
#
_symmetry.space_group_name_H-M   'P 1'
#
loop_
_entity.id
_entity.type
_entity.pdbx_description
1 polymer ?
#
loop_
_entity_poly.entity_id
_entity_poly.type
_entity_poly.pdbx_seq_one_letter_code
_entity_poly.pdbx_strand_id
1 'polypeptide(L)'
;MPKSCAARQCCNRYSNRRKQLTFHRFPFSRPELLKEWVLNMGRANFKPKQHTVICSEHFRPECFSAFGNRKNLKHNAVPTLFAFQDATQVLPRVGAGEHGPERKLDAAVTALQLPPSTGRPVGQVLPHRPEAAEAPGRPASPPQPSDHSYALLDLDALKKKLFLTLKENERLRKRLKAQRLAMRRVCGRLQASGARPRPEQQS
;
A
#
# COMPACT_ATOMS: atom_id res chain seq x y z
N MET A 1 20.41 14.96 2.99
CA MET A 1 20.91 14.04 4.05
C MET A 1 20.77 12.58 3.60
N PRO A 2 21.83 11.75 3.66
CA PRO A 2 21.74 10.34 3.30
C PRO A 2 20.87 9.58 4.31
N LYS A 3 19.82 8.92 3.82
CA LYS A 3 18.94 8.07 4.63
C LYS A 3 19.51 6.65 4.60
N SER A 4 20.10 6.20 5.69
CA SER A 4 20.58 4.82 5.84
C SER A 4 19.49 3.92 6.40
N CYS A 5 19.51 2.65 6.03
CA CYS A 5 18.61 1.65 6.60
C CYS A 5 18.89 1.47 8.10
N ALA A 6 17.83 1.33 8.89
CA ALA A 6 17.92 1.09 10.34
C ALA A 6 17.98 -0.40 10.72
N ALA A 7 17.75 -1.31 9.76
CA ALA A 7 17.83 -2.74 9.99
C ALA A 7 19.22 -3.16 10.44
N ARG A 8 19.29 -4.15 11.35
CA ARG A 8 20.56 -4.71 11.80
C ARG A 8 21.32 -5.30 10.61
N GLN A 9 22.62 -5.08 10.57
CA GLN A 9 23.53 -5.60 9.53
C GLN A 9 23.20 -5.15 8.10
N CYS A 10 22.40 -4.08 7.94
CA CYS A 10 22.06 -3.52 6.63
C CYS A 10 22.87 -2.24 6.37
N CYS A 11 23.79 -2.29 5.41
CA CYS A 11 24.63 -1.15 5.01
C CYS A 11 24.01 -0.29 3.90
N ASN A 12 22.75 -0.54 3.57
CA ASN A 12 22.06 0.15 2.50
C ASN A 12 21.88 1.64 2.82
N ARG A 13 22.34 2.49 1.91
CA ARG A 13 22.22 3.95 1.98
C ARG A 13 21.53 4.47 0.73
N TYR A 14 20.83 5.59 0.88
CA TYR A 14 20.30 6.32 -0.26
C TYR A 14 21.44 6.63 -1.25
N SER A 15 21.39 6.04 -2.43
CA SER A 15 22.42 6.16 -3.46
C SER A 15 21.79 6.12 -4.85
N ASN A 16 22.27 6.97 -5.76
CA ASN A 16 21.86 6.97 -7.16
C ASN A 16 22.28 5.71 -7.93
N ARG A 17 23.22 4.91 -7.39
CA ARG A 17 23.68 3.66 -8.02
C ARG A 17 22.67 2.53 -7.93
N ARG A 18 21.82 2.51 -6.88
CA ARG A 18 20.79 1.48 -6.66
C ARG A 18 19.38 2.08 -6.81
N LYS A 19 18.99 2.42 -8.04
CA LYS A 19 17.70 3.08 -8.36
C LYS A 19 16.44 2.29 -7.94
N GLN A 20 16.58 0.97 -7.77
CA GLN A 20 15.48 0.08 -7.37
C GLN A 20 15.30 -0.01 -5.85
N LEU A 21 16.26 0.47 -5.06
CA LEU A 21 16.18 0.41 -3.61
C LEU A 21 15.33 1.58 -3.08
N THR A 22 14.24 1.27 -2.41
CA THR A 22 13.36 2.28 -1.80
C THR A 22 13.47 2.27 -0.29
N PHE A 23 13.19 3.42 0.34
CA PHE A 23 13.28 3.59 1.79
C PHE A 23 11.92 4.00 2.33
N HIS A 24 11.46 3.26 3.34
CA HIS A 24 10.12 3.38 3.90
C HIS A 24 10.21 3.86 5.35
N ARG A 25 9.39 4.85 5.69
CA ARG A 25 9.27 5.37 7.05
C ARG A 25 8.39 4.46 7.88
N PHE A 26 8.61 4.50 9.19
CA PHE A 26 7.78 3.80 10.16
C PHE A 26 6.35 4.37 10.19
N PRO A 27 5.33 3.51 10.36
CA PRO A 27 3.92 3.92 10.37
C PRO A 27 3.52 4.53 11.72
N PHE A 28 3.94 5.76 12.02
CA PHE A 28 3.64 6.42 13.30
C PHE A 28 2.15 6.66 13.56
N SER A 29 1.33 6.74 12.51
CA SER A 29 -0.13 6.86 12.63
C SER A 29 -0.81 5.56 13.05
N ARG A 30 -0.10 4.42 13.07
CA ARG A 30 -0.66 3.09 13.36
C ARG A 30 0.22 2.35 14.37
N PRO A 31 -0.06 2.50 15.67
CA PRO A 31 0.81 1.98 16.74
C PRO A 31 0.96 0.46 16.71
N GLU A 32 -0.11 -0.28 16.37
CA GLU A 32 -0.06 -1.74 16.27
C GLU A 32 0.92 -2.23 15.21
N LEU A 33 0.85 -1.66 14.00
CA LEU A 33 1.78 -2.00 12.93
C LEU A 33 3.20 -1.54 13.24
N LEU A 34 3.35 -0.37 13.88
CA LEU A 34 4.64 0.13 14.32
C LEU A 34 5.31 -0.85 15.30
N LYS A 35 4.55 -1.38 16.26
CA LYS A 35 5.02 -2.38 17.22
C LYS A 35 5.52 -3.63 16.49
N GLU A 36 4.77 -4.13 15.52
CA GLU A 36 5.18 -5.30 14.73
C GLU A 36 6.48 -5.06 13.93
N TRP A 37 6.64 -3.89 13.33
CA TRP A 37 7.89 -3.53 12.65
C TRP A 37 9.09 -3.51 13.60
N VAL A 38 8.91 -2.98 14.81
CA VAL A 38 9.95 -2.94 15.85
C VAL A 38 10.31 -4.34 16.34
N LEU A 39 9.31 -5.20 16.54
CA LEU A 39 9.52 -6.59 16.94
C LEU A 39 10.31 -7.35 15.87
N ASN A 40 9.91 -7.26 14.60
CA ASN A 40 10.58 -7.98 13.52
C ASN A 40 12.02 -7.52 13.29
N MET A 41 12.37 -6.28 13.63
CA MET A 41 13.76 -5.81 13.56
C MET A 41 14.69 -6.47 14.59
N GLY A 42 14.17 -7.21 15.58
CA GLY A 42 14.99 -8.00 16.50
C GLY A 42 16.02 -7.17 17.26
N ARG A 43 15.68 -5.92 17.60
CA ARG A 43 16.53 -5.01 18.38
C ARG A 43 15.80 -4.62 19.67
N ALA A 44 16.34 -5.07 20.80
CA ALA A 44 15.86 -4.66 22.11
C ALA A 44 15.95 -3.13 22.28
N ASN A 45 14.93 -2.54 22.91
CA ASN A 45 14.86 -1.12 23.24
C ASN A 45 14.96 -0.14 22.05
N PHE A 46 14.68 -0.61 20.83
CA PHE A 46 14.70 0.26 19.67
C PHE A 46 13.46 1.14 19.58
N LYS A 47 13.64 2.46 19.64
CA LYS A 47 12.58 3.44 19.41
C LYS A 47 12.81 4.15 18.06
N PRO A 48 12.04 3.80 17.00
CA PRO A 48 12.16 4.48 15.72
C PRO A 48 11.77 5.97 15.86
N LYS A 49 12.63 6.86 15.35
CA LYS A 49 12.35 8.29 15.18
C LYS A 49 11.75 8.59 13.80
N GLN A 50 11.21 9.78 13.59
CA GLN A 50 10.55 10.20 12.33
C GLN A 50 11.39 9.98 11.06
N HIS A 51 12.71 10.12 11.14
CA HIS A 51 13.64 9.98 10.01
C HIS A 51 14.25 8.58 9.89
N THR A 52 13.88 7.67 10.79
CA THR A 52 14.30 6.27 10.74
C THR A 52 13.59 5.59 9.56
N VAL A 53 14.34 4.83 8.76
CA VAL A 53 13.79 4.17 7.58
C VAL A 53 14.30 2.73 7.44
N ILE A 54 13.51 1.89 6.79
CA ILE A 54 13.88 0.53 6.39
C ILE A 54 13.89 0.47 4.85
N CYS A 55 14.86 -0.22 4.26
CA CYS A 55 14.91 -0.38 2.81
C CYS A 55 14.00 -1.51 2.31
N SER A 56 13.66 -1.49 1.03
CA SER A 56 12.73 -2.44 0.41
C SER A 56 13.14 -3.92 0.50
N GLU A 57 14.44 -4.23 0.65
CA GLU A 57 14.94 -5.60 0.76
C GLU A 57 14.40 -6.36 1.99
N HIS A 58 13.96 -5.65 3.04
CA HIS A 58 13.40 -6.27 4.24
C HIS A 58 11.91 -6.62 4.11
N PHE A 59 11.28 -6.24 3.00
CA PHE A 59 9.89 -6.50 2.73
C PHE A 59 9.76 -7.55 1.64
N ARG A 60 8.82 -8.46 1.82
CA ARG A 60 8.49 -9.41 0.77
C ARG A 60 7.92 -8.68 -0.46
N PRO A 61 8.13 -9.16 -1.69
CA PRO A 61 7.54 -8.57 -2.89
C PRO A 61 6.02 -8.41 -2.81
N GLU A 62 5.34 -9.31 -2.08
CA GLU A 62 3.90 -9.28 -1.84
C GLU A 62 3.43 -8.11 -0.97
N CYS A 63 4.32 -7.51 -0.17
CA CYS A 63 4.02 -6.37 0.69
C CYS A 63 3.90 -5.06 -0.10
N PHE A 64 4.33 -5.04 -1.36
CA PHE A 64 4.23 -3.87 -2.23
C PHE A 64 2.87 -3.84 -2.94
N SER A 65 2.35 -2.62 -3.17
CA SER A 65 1.15 -2.46 -3.97
C SER A 65 1.42 -2.89 -5.42
N ALA A 66 0.62 -3.84 -5.91
CA ALA A 66 0.64 -4.24 -7.32
C ALA A 66 -0.02 -3.20 -8.24
N PHE A 67 -0.75 -2.25 -7.66
CA PHE A 67 -1.48 -1.19 -8.37
C PHE A 67 -0.84 0.17 -8.06
N GLY A 68 -0.52 0.93 -9.11
CA GLY A 68 0.11 2.25 -9.01
C GLY A 68 1.63 2.21 -8.83
N ASN A 69 2.17 3.10 -8.00
CA ASN A 69 3.60 3.17 -7.73
C ASN A 69 4.05 1.93 -6.93
N ARG A 70 4.69 0.97 -7.60
CA ARG A 70 5.24 -0.28 -7.03
C ARG A 70 6.22 -0.07 -5.87
N LYS A 71 6.59 1.18 -5.59
CA LYS A 71 7.44 1.63 -4.48
C LYS A 71 6.67 1.87 -3.18
N ASN A 72 5.34 1.74 -3.14
CA ASN A 72 4.56 1.90 -1.92
C ASN A 72 4.22 0.57 -1.27
N LEU A 73 4.37 0.51 0.06
CA LEU A 73 3.95 -0.62 0.86
C LEU A 73 2.43 -0.64 1.02
N LYS A 74 1.84 -1.83 1.07
CA LYS A 74 0.44 -2.03 1.47
C LYS A 74 0.23 -1.56 2.90
N HIS A 75 -1.02 -1.27 3.24
CA HIS A 75 -1.37 -0.85 4.59
C HIS A 75 -0.92 -1.89 5.64
N ASN A 76 -1.08 -3.20 5.43
CA ASN A 76 -0.64 -4.21 6.41
C ASN A 76 0.75 -4.80 6.13
N ALA A 77 1.62 -4.06 5.45
CA ALA A 77 2.96 -4.53 5.14
C ALA A 77 3.87 -4.48 6.37
N VAL A 78 4.64 -5.56 6.58
CA VAL A 78 5.60 -5.70 7.67
C VAL A 78 6.94 -6.20 7.13
N PRO A 79 8.07 -5.70 7.66
CA PRO A 79 9.37 -6.20 7.27
C PRO A 79 9.56 -7.56 7.92
N THR A 80 9.84 -8.59 7.12
CA THR A 80 9.99 -9.98 7.59
C THR A 80 11.28 -10.62 7.08
N LEU A 81 11.96 -9.99 6.12
CA LEU A 81 13.20 -10.51 5.56
C LEU A 81 14.38 -9.92 6.31
N PHE A 82 14.81 -10.59 7.37
CA PHE A 82 16.02 -10.25 8.12
C PHE A 82 16.90 -11.49 8.29
N ALA A 83 18.20 -11.34 8.05
CA ALA A 83 19.17 -12.44 8.10
C ALA A 83 19.33 -13.11 9.48
N PHE A 84 18.75 -12.54 10.54
CA PHE A 84 18.76 -13.12 11.89
C PHE A 84 17.49 -13.95 12.22
N GLN A 85 16.51 -14.01 11.31
CA GLN A 85 15.27 -14.79 11.50
C GLN A 85 15.35 -16.21 10.91
N ASP A 86 16.47 -16.61 10.31
CA ASP A 86 16.62 -17.91 9.65
C ASP A 86 16.69 -19.13 10.62
N ALA A 87 16.61 -18.91 11.94
CA ALA A 87 16.70 -20.00 12.93
C ALA A 87 15.34 -20.51 13.45
N THR A 88 14.22 -19.84 13.20
CA THR A 88 12.93 -20.33 13.74
C THR A 88 11.80 -19.67 12.99
N GLN A 89 11.00 -20.48 12.29
CA GLN A 89 9.55 -20.37 12.04
C GLN A 89 9.24 -21.35 10.89
N VAL A 90 9.42 -22.64 11.18
CA VAL A 90 8.74 -23.70 10.45
C VAL A 90 7.26 -23.49 10.70
N LEU A 91 6.52 -23.10 9.67
CA LEU A 91 5.06 -23.20 9.66
C LEU A 91 4.65 -24.66 9.89
N PRO A 92 3.77 -24.97 10.86
CA PRO A 92 2.85 -26.08 10.70
C PRO A 92 1.65 -25.60 9.88
N ARG A 93 1.39 -26.31 8.79
CA ARG A 93 0.11 -26.35 8.09
C ARG A 93 -0.72 -27.52 8.67
N VAL A 94 -2.04 -27.47 8.44
CA VAL A 94 -3.11 -28.46 8.76
C VAL A 94 -3.77 -28.16 10.13
N GLY A 95 -5.09 -28.10 10.34
CA GLY A 95 -6.30 -28.38 9.55
C GLY A 95 -7.43 -28.78 10.53
N ALA A 96 -8.69 -28.46 10.19
CA ALA A 96 -9.95 -29.06 10.68
C ALA A 96 -10.46 -28.82 12.14
N GLY A 97 -11.81 -28.66 12.25
CA GLY A 97 -12.65 -29.01 13.40
C GLY A 97 -12.89 -27.89 14.43
N GLU A 98 -14.00 -27.15 14.39
CA GLU A 98 -15.34 -27.44 14.95
C GLU A 98 -15.52 -26.89 16.38
N HIS A 99 -16.76 -26.44 16.65
CA HIS A 99 -17.39 -26.04 17.92
C HIS A 99 -17.30 -24.57 18.36
N GLY A 100 -18.45 -23.88 18.21
CA GLY A 100 -18.82 -22.69 19.01
C GLY A 100 -19.00 -23.03 20.50
N PRO A 101 -19.44 -22.06 21.32
CA PRO A 101 -20.84 -21.66 21.26
C PRO A 101 -21.10 -20.16 21.33
N GLU A 102 -22.27 -19.83 20.79
CA GLU A 102 -23.01 -18.59 20.93
C GLU A 102 -23.18 -18.14 22.38
N ARG A 103 -23.07 -16.83 22.62
CA ARG A 103 -23.89 -16.13 23.61
C ARG A 103 -24.42 -14.85 22.98
N LYS A 104 -25.68 -14.92 22.57
CA LYS A 104 -26.61 -13.82 22.34
C LYS A 104 -26.76 -12.98 23.62
N LEU A 105 -26.80 -11.66 23.48
CA LEU A 105 -27.83 -10.87 24.14
C LEU A 105 -28.18 -9.66 23.27
N ASP A 106 -29.45 -9.65 22.90
CA ASP A 106 -30.18 -8.61 22.19
C ASP A 106 -30.33 -7.34 23.06
N ALA A 107 -30.50 -6.18 22.43
CA ALA A 107 -31.65 -5.28 22.66
C ALA A 107 -31.42 -3.85 22.13
N ALA A 108 -32.43 -3.42 21.34
CA ALA A 108 -33.06 -2.10 21.29
C ALA A 108 -32.18 -0.83 21.27
N VAL A 109 -32.13 -0.13 20.13
CA VAL A 109 -33.04 0.99 19.80
C VAL A 109 -33.07 2.04 20.91
N THR A 110 -32.48 3.22 20.65
CA THR A 110 -33.04 4.53 21.02
C THR A 110 -32.31 5.59 20.19
N ALA A 111 -33.04 6.11 19.21
CA ALA A 111 -32.80 7.43 18.62
C ALA A 111 -33.07 8.50 19.69
N LEU A 112 -32.85 9.78 19.34
CA LEU A 112 -33.03 10.99 20.15
C LEU A 112 -31.75 11.39 20.92
N GLN A 113 -31.26 12.63 20.94
CA GLN A 113 -31.68 13.91 20.40
C GLN A 113 -30.47 14.84 20.67
N LEU A 114 -30.10 15.70 19.72
CA LEU A 114 -29.49 16.99 20.06
C LEU A 114 -30.62 18.00 20.19
N PRO A 115 -30.56 18.89 21.19
CA PRO A 115 -31.17 20.20 21.03
C PRO A 115 -30.19 21.30 21.54
N PRO A 116 -30.58 22.58 21.54
CA PRO A 116 -30.57 23.43 20.34
C PRO A 116 -29.85 24.77 20.64
N SER A 117 -29.49 25.53 19.60
CA SER A 117 -29.36 27.02 19.68
C SER A 117 -29.23 27.54 18.25
N THR A 118 -30.33 27.93 17.60
CA THR A 118 -30.89 29.29 17.53
C THR A 118 -29.92 30.35 16.99
N GLY A 119 -30.30 30.93 15.85
CA GLY A 119 -29.91 32.30 15.49
C GLY A 119 -29.25 32.46 14.12
N ARG A 120 -30.06 32.51 13.05
CA ARG A 120 -29.77 33.39 11.90
C ARG A 120 -30.56 34.68 12.16
N PRO A 121 -30.01 35.88 11.90
CA PRO A 121 -30.09 36.52 10.58
C PRO A 121 -28.83 37.35 10.20
N VAL A 122 -28.38 37.34 8.94
CA VAL A 122 -28.48 38.42 7.91
C VAL A 122 -27.68 39.71 8.21
N GLY A 123 -26.90 40.15 7.21
CA GLY A 123 -26.26 41.48 7.08
C GLY A 123 -24.77 41.36 6.79
N GLN A 124 -24.32 41.27 5.53
CA GLN A 124 -23.90 42.38 4.68
C GLN A 124 -23.11 43.48 5.41
N VAL A 125 -21.86 43.72 5.00
CA VAL A 125 -21.31 45.05 4.68
C VAL A 125 -19.93 44.90 4.03
N LEU A 126 -19.81 45.57 2.89
CA LEU A 126 -18.64 45.81 2.03
C LEU A 126 -17.59 46.67 2.75
N PRO A 127 -16.32 46.72 2.29
CA PRO A 127 -15.62 48.00 2.30
C PRO A 127 -15.26 48.48 0.90
N HIS A 128 -15.66 49.72 0.65
CA HIS A 128 -15.42 50.54 -0.53
C HIS A 128 -13.92 50.80 -0.77
N ARG A 129 -13.56 50.98 -2.04
CA ARG A 129 -12.32 51.64 -2.49
C ARG A 129 -12.72 52.84 -3.36
N PRO A 130 -12.11 54.03 -3.20
CA PRO A 130 -12.54 55.24 -3.89
C PRO A 130 -12.05 55.31 -5.35
N GLU A 131 -12.89 55.96 -6.14
CA GLU A 131 -12.75 56.32 -7.55
C GLU A 131 -11.80 57.51 -7.75
N ALA A 132 -11.02 57.51 -8.84
CA ALA A 132 -10.68 58.73 -9.60
C ALA A 132 -10.02 58.40 -10.97
N ALA A 133 -10.70 58.86 -12.03
CA ALA A 133 -10.21 59.38 -13.32
C ALA A 133 -9.68 58.43 -14.45
N GLU A 134 -10.41 58.49 -15.58
CA GLU A 134 -10.07 58.18 -17.00
C GLU A 134 -8.75 58.82 -17.48
N ALA A 135 -7.98 58.40 -18.52
CA ALA A 135 -8.02 57.40 -19.62
C ALA A 135 -6.58 57.30 -20.22
N PRO A 136 -6.30 56.77 -21.44
CA PRO A 136 -6.53 55.45 -22.03
C PRO A 136 -5.22 54.74 -22.49
N GLY A 137 -5.27 53.40 -22.58
CA GLY A 137 -4.44 52.65 -23.55
C GLY A 137 -3.51 51.56 -22.98
N ARG A 138 -3.91 50.29 -23.10
CA ARG A 138 -3.08 49.17 -23.57
C ARG A 138 -3.90 47.88 -23.71
N PRO A 139 -3.55 47.00 -24.68
CA PRO A 139 -4.44 45.95 -25.15
C PRO A 139 -4.57 44.79 -24.15
N ALA A 140 -5.73 44.14 -24.21
CA ALA A 140 -6.09 42.98 -23.41
C ALA A 140 -5.04 41.87 -23.53
N SER A 141 -4.46 41.48 -22.40
CA SER A 141 -3.73 40.21 -22.28
C SER A 141 -4.70 39.04 -22.46
N PRO A 142 -4.33 37.97 -23.18
CA PRO A 142 -5.19 36.78 -23.33
C PRO A 142 -5.51 36.18 -21.96
N PRO A 143 -6.71 35.60 -21.76
CA PRO A 143 -7.04 34.92 -20.51
C PRO A 143 -6.04 33.78 -20.30
N GLN A 144 -5.26 33.88 -19.24
CA GLN A 144 -4.36 32.81 -18.81
C GLN A 144 -5.19 31.54 -18.60
N PRO A 145 -4.80 30.39 -19.16
CA PRO A 145 -5.50 29.14 -18.92
C PRO A 145 -5.31 28.79 -17.44
N SER A 146 -6.41 28.81 -16.70
CA SER A 146 -6.43 28.34 -15.31
C SER A 146 -5.89 26.91 -15.28
N ASP A 147 -4.91 26.65 -14.41
CA ASP A 147 -4.34 25.33 -14.11
C ASP A 147 -5.38 24.44 -13.41
N HIS A 148 -6.48 24.13 -14.09
CA HIS A 148 -7.48 23.17 -13.66
C HIS A 148 -7.38 21.89 -14.49
N SER A 149 -6.15 21.38 -14.64
CA SER A 149 -5.82 20.10 -15.28
C SER A 149 -6.39 18.86 -14.54
N TYR A 150 -7.26 19.02 -13.55
CA TYR A 150 -7.86 17.93 -12.78
C TYR A 150 -9.39 17.99 -12.69
N ALA A 151 -10.06 18.96 -13.34
CA ALA A 151 -11.51 18.96 -13.41
C ALA A 151 -11.95 17.78 -14.31
N LEU A 152 -12.43 16.70 -13.69
CA LEU A 152 -13.01 15.56 -14.40
C LEU A 152 -14.33 16.00 -15.03
N LEU A 153 -14.30 16.34 -16.31
CA LEU A 153 -15.46 16.83 -17.04
C LEU A 153 -16.49 15.72 -17.34
N ASP A 154 -16.10 14.44 -17.29
CA ASP A 154 -17.00 13.31 -17.59
C ASP A 154 -16.77 12.10 -16.66
N LEU A 155 -17.59 11.99 -15.62
CA LEU A 155 -17.59 10.89 -14.66
C LEU A 155 -18.08 9.57 -15.28
N ASP A 156 -18.95 9.62 -16.29
CA ASP A 156 -19.51 8.43 -16.94
C ASP A 156 -18.48 7.76 -17.85
N ALA A 157 -17.70 8.54 -18.60
CA ALA A 157 -16.57 8.03 -19.38
C ALA A 157 -15.53 7.36 -18.46
N LEU A 158 -15.24 7.96 -17.30
CA LEU A 158 -14.32 7.38 -16.33
C LEU A 158 -14.87 6.09 -15.71
N LYS A 159 -16.16 6.08 -15.34
CA LYS A 159 -16.84 4.89 -14.82
C LYS A 159 -16.80 3.74 -15.82
N LYS A 160 -17.13 4.00 -17.09
CA LYS A 160 -17.03 3.00 -18.17
C LYS A 160 -15.61 2.48 -18.33
N LYS A 161 -14.62 3.38 -18.36
CA LYS A 161 -13.20 3.00 -18.46
C LYS A 161 -12.73 2.17 -17.27
N LEU A 162 -13.19 2.50 -16.06
CA LEU A 162 -12.89 1.73 -14.84
C LEU A 162 -13.44 0.31 -14.96
N PHE A 163 -14.71 0.14 -15.33
CA PHE A 163 -15.31 -1.18 -15.50
C PHE A 163 -14.61 -2.03 -16.57
N LEU A 164 -14.29 -1.45 -17.72
CA LEU A 164 -13.53 -2.13 -18.77
C LEU A 164 -12.14 -2.56 -18.27
N THR A 165 -11.46 -1.67 -17.56
CA THR A 165 -10.13 -1.94 -16.99
C THR A 165 -10.20 -3.05 -15.94
N LEU A 166 -11.24 -3.07 -15.09
CA LEU A 166 -11.44 -4.12 -14.10
C LEU A 166 -11.69 -5.48 -14.74
N LYS A 167 -12.54 -5.53 -15.78
CA LYS A 167 -12.82 -6.76 -16.55
C LYS A 167 -11.55 -7.30 -17.20
N GLU A 168 -10.75 -6.44 -17.79
CA GLU A 168 -9.46 -6.81 -18.36
C GLU A 168 -8.47 -7.29 -17.28
N ASN A 169 -8.45 -6.64 -16.12
CA ASN A 169 -7.61 -7.07 -15.00
C ASN A 169 -7.98 -8.49 -14.52
N GLU A 170 -9.27 -8.79 -14.42
CA GLU A 170 -9.75 -10.11 -14.06
C GLU A 170 -9.32 -11.17 -15.08
N ARG A 171 -9.45 -10.86 -16.38
CA ARG A 171 -9.00 -11.72 -17.48
C ARG A 171 -7.50 -12.00 -17.39
N LEU A 172 -6.69 -10.97 -17.18
CA LEU A 172 -5.24 -11.10 -17.04
C LEU A 172 -4.86 -11.92 -15.80
N ARG A 173 -5.55 -11.72 -14.66
CA ARG A 173 -5.35 -12.52 -13.45
C ARG A 173 -5.65 -14.00 -13.68
N LYS A 174 -6.75 -14.32 -14.37
CA LYS A 174 -7.12 -15.70 -14.76
C LYS A 174 -6.03 -16.33 -15.64
N ARG A 175 -5.57 -15.61 -16.67
CA ARG A 175 -4.50 -16.08 -17.56
C ARG A 175 -3.19 -16.33 -16.82
N LEU A 176 -2.80 -15.42 -15.93
CA LEU A 176 -1.59 -15.58 -15.11
C LEU A 176 -1.69 -16.80 -14.17
N LYS A 177 -2.85 -17.03 -13.56
CA LYS A 177 -3.09 -18.22 -12.72
C LYS A 177 -2.95 -19.50 -13.53
N ALA A 178 -3.51 -19.55 -14.74
CA ALA A 178 -3.37 -20.68 -15.64
C ALA A 178 -1.91 -20.93 -16.04
N GLN A 179 -1.17 -19.89 -16.41
CA GLN A 179 0.26 -19.98 -16.73
C GLN A 179 1.08 -20.51 -15.55
N ARG A 180 0.84 -20.02 -14.32
CA ARG A 180 1.52 -20.51 -13.12
C ARG A 180 1.24 -22.00 -12.87
N LEU A 181 0.01 -22.46 -13.10
CA LEU A 181 -0.34 -23.87 -12.95
C LEU A 181 0.34 -24.73 -14.04
N ALA A 182 0.35 -24.26 -15.29
CA ALA A 182 1.05 -24.93 -16.37
C ALA A 182 2.56 -25.06 -16.07
N MET A 183 3.19 -23.97 -15.61
CA MET A 183 4.59 -24.00 -15.20
C MET A 183 4.85 -24.99 -14.06
N ARG A 184 3.99 -25.00 -13.04
CA ARG A 184 4.09 -25.98 -11.93
C ARG A 184 4.03 -27.42 -12.43
N ARG A 185 3.13 -27.72 -13.39
CA ARG A 185 3.02 -29.06 -13.99
C ARG A 185 4.27 -29.44 -14.77
N VAL A 186 4.82 -28.51 -15.56
CA VAL A 186 6.08 -28.73 -16.29
C VAL A 186 7.22 -29.02 -15.33
N CYS A 187 7.41 -28.18 -14.30
CA CYS A 187 8.45 -28.38 -13.28
C CYS A 187 8.28 -29.74 -12.56
N GLY A 188 7.04 -30.11 -12.19
CA GLY A 188 6.77 -31.40 -11.56
C GLY A 188 7.13 -32.59 -12.45
N ARG A 189 6.85 -32.52 -13.77
CA ARG A 189 7.25 -33.56 -14.72
C ARG A 189 8.77 -33.66 -14.86
N LEU A 190 9.47 -32.52 -14.95
CA LEU A 190 10.93 -32.50 -15.04
C LEU A 190 11.58 -33.13 -13.80
N GLN A 191 11.04 -32.86 -12.61
CA GLN A 191 11.51 -33.47 -11.36
C GLN A 191 11.27 -34.99 -11.32
N ALA A 192 10.10 -35.46 -11.80
CA ALA A 192 9.81 -36.89 -11.87
C ALA A 192 10.68 -37.62 -12.91
N SER A 193 10.99 -36.99 -14.04
CA SER A 193 11.86 -37.56 -15.08
C SER A 193 13.35 -37.59 -14.67
N GLY A 194 13.77 -36.75 -13.72
CA GLY A 194 15.13 -36.75 -13.17
C GLY A 194 15.39 -37.81 -12.08
N ALA A 195 14.34 -38.50 -11.61
CA ALA A 195 14.41 -39.48 -10.52
C ALA A 195 14.40 -40.94 -11.02
N ARG A 196 15.18 -41.28 -12.06
CA ARG A 196 15.42 -42.69 -12.43
C ARG A 196 16.55 -43.27 -11.56
N PRO A 197 16.33 -44.34 -10.77
CA PRO A 197 17.42 -45.05 -10.12
C PRO A 197 18.25 -45.78 -11.18
N ARG A 198 19.58 -45.72 -11.07
CA ARG A 198 20.50 -46.61 -11.81
C ARG A 198 20.18 -48.06 -11.42
N PRO A 199 20.05 -49.00 -12.37
CA PRO A 199 19.98 -50.40 -12.01
C PRO A 199 21.38 -50.85 -11.54
N GLU A 200 21.50 -51.24 -10.27
CA GLU A 200 22.66 -51.99 -9.81
C GLU A 200 22.64 -53.37 -10.48
N GLN A 201 23.65 -53.65 -11.28
CA GLN A 201 23.99 -54.98 -11.75
C GLN A 201 24.89 -55.63 -10.70
N GLN A 202 24.45 -56.75 -10.12
CA GLN A 202 25.28 -57.77 -9.45
C GLN A 202 24.64 -59.12 -9.83
N SER A 203 25.23 -59.84 -10.78
CA SER A 203 26.22 -60.93 -10.60
C SER A 203 25.61 -62.21 -10.07
#